data_AF-L7LND2-F1
#
_entry.id   AF-L7LND2-F1
#
_cell.length_a   1.000
_cell.length_b   1.000
_cell.length_c   1.000
_cell.angle_alpha   90.00
_cell.angle_beta   90.00
_cell.angle_gamma   90.00
#
_symmetry.space_group_name_H-M   'P 1'
#
loop_
_entity.id
_entity.type
_entity.pdbx_description
1 polymer ?
#
loop_
_entity_poly.entity_id
_entity_poly.type
_entity_poly.pdbx_seq_one_letter_code
_entity_poly.pdbx_strand_id
1 'polypeptide(L)'
;MPKPPTNTASIASAFAELSAEGVAISVRALRERAHVSTKAASDWLAANRPSRETPPAPTEVFSGMVDTLWSAALIAARDEDADARNTERAELLAAERAALDDADTATTERDAAAARADHAEAEVATLRAQVDDLRRQLDVEAGRARAALDEAAAARQAAHASELALAEAQATARAFREVIADRDKATAQAKADAEAADK
;
A
#
# COMPACT_ATOMS: atom_id res chain seq x y z
N MET A 1 -14.44 -15.77 37.63
CA MET A 1 -15.15 -14.64 38.26
C MET A 1 -16.59 -15.06 38.51
N PRO A 2 -17.08 -15.08 39.76
CA PRO A 2 -18.47 -15.45 40.04
C PRO A 2 -19.42 -14.40 39.48
N LYS A 3 -20.44 -14.86 38.74
CA LYS A 3 -21.50 -14.03 38.15
C LYS A 3 -22.28 -13.39 39.33
N PRO A 4 -22.41 -12.06 39.41
CA PRO A 4 -23.17 -11.45 40.50
C PRO A 4 -24.62 -12.00 40.47
N PRO A 5 -25.27 -12.20 41.63
CA PRO A 5 -26.64 -12.67 41.67
C PRO A 5 -27.48 -11.71 40.81
N THR A 6 -28.35 -12.27 39.96
CA THR A 6 -29.14 -11.57 38.92
C THR A 6 -29.83 -10.30 39.42
N ASN A 7 -30.15 -10.26 40.73
CA ASN A 7 -30.75 -9.11 41.40
C ASN A 7 -29.81 -7.90 41.53
N THR A 8 -28.51 -8.08 41.77
CA THR A 8 -27.57 -6.95 41.96
C THR A 8 -27.32 -6.19 40.66
N ALA A 9 -27.22 -6.90 39.53
CA ALA A 9 -27.05 -6.28 38.21
C ALA A 9 -28.32 -5.51 37.77
N SER A 10 -29.50 -6.07 38.05
CA SER A 10 -30.78 -5.41 37.79
C SER A 10 -30.95 -4.13 38.62
N ILE A 11 -30.59 -4.17 39.91
CA ILE A 11 -30.63 -2.98 40.77
C ILE A 11 -29.64 -1.91 40.28
N ALA A 12 -28.43 -2.30 39.85
CA ALA A 12 -27.43 -1.36 39.31
C ALA A 12 -27.89 -0.70 38.00
N SER A 13 -28.50 -1.45 37.09
CA SER A 13 -29.07 -0.90 35.84
C SER A 13 -30.20 0.09 36.13
N ALA A 14 -31.13 -0.28 36.99
CA ALA A 14 -32.24 0.59 37.40
C ALA A 14 -31.74 1.87 38.10
N PHE A 15 -30.67 1.78 38.89
CA PHE A 15 -30.04 2.95 39.49
C PHE A 15 -29.40 3.87 38.43
N ALA A 16 -28.71 3.31 37.43
CA ALA A 16 -28.10 4.08 36.36
C ALA A 16 -29.15 4.79 35.48
N GLU A 17 -30.26 4.11 35.16
CA GLU A 17 -31.40 4.69 34.44
C GLU A 17 -32.04 5.83 35.23
N LEU A 18 -32.36 5.63 36.51
CA LEU A 18 -32.92 6.68 37.37
C LEU A 18 -31.97 7.86 37.54
N SER A 19 -30.66 7.60 37.55
CA SER A 19 -29.63 8.65 37.58
C SER A 19 -29.57 9.45 36.28
N ALA A 20 -29.69 8.78 35.13
CA ALA A 20 -29.71 9.41 33.82
C ALA A 20 -31.01 10.22 33.57
N GLU A 21 -32.13 9.78 34.14
CA GLU A 21 -33.42 10.46 34.09
C GLU A 21 -33.52 11.68 35.05
N GLY A 22 -32.54 11.86 35.96
CA GLY A 22 -32.55 12.95 36.94
C GLY A 22 -33.62 12.82 38.03
N VAL A 23 -34.23 11.64 38.20
CA VAL A 23 -35.30 11.38 39.17
C VAL A 23 -34.70 11.10 40.56
N ALA A 24 -35.37 11.58 41.62
CA ALA A 24 -34.94 11.34 42.99
C ALA A 24 -34.87 9.82 43.31
N ILE A 25 -33.65 9.31 43.50
CA ILE A 25 -33.41 7.89 43.76
C ILE A 25 -33.82 7.54 45.19
N SER A 26 -34.95 6.84 45.32
CA SER A 26 -35.48 6.33 46.58
C SER A 26 -35.56 4.80 46.59
N VAL A 27 -35.65 4.19 47.78
CA VAL A 27 -35.86 2.74 47.95
C VAL A 27 -37.08 2.27 47.15
N ARG A 28 -38.13 3.10 47.10
CA ARG A 28 -39.36 2.82 46.35
C ARG A 28 -39.13 2.82 44.83
N ALA A 29 -38.48 3.86 44.31
CA ALA A 29 -38.20 3.98 42.87
C ALA A 29 -37.31 2.83 42.37
N LEU A 30 -36.30 2.47 43.16
CA LEU A 30 -35.39 1.37 42.85
C LEU A 30 -36.08 0.01 42.93
N ARG A 31 -36.95 -0.18 43.93
CA ARG A 31 -37.79 -1.38 44.06
C ARG A 31 -38.72 -1.56 42.87
N GLU A 32 -39.39 -0.48 42.46
CA GLU A 32 -40.36 -0.50 41.37
C GLU A 32 -39.70 -0.69 40.01
N ARG A 33 -38.53 -0.09 39.78
CA ARG A 33 -37.79 -0.20 38.51
C ARG A 33 -37.01 -1.52 38.38
N ALA A 34 -36.41 -2.02 39.46
CA ALA A 34 -35.66 -3.28 39.45
C ALA A 34 -36.51 -4.52 39.81
N HIS A 35 -37.79 -4.33 40.15
CA HIS A 35 -38.71 -5.40 40.60
C HIS A 35 -38.15 -6.28 41.74
N VAL A 36 -37.43 -5.68 42.68
CA VAL A 36 -36.83 -6.37 43.84
C VAL A 36 -37.61 -6.15 45.12
N SER A 37 -37.23 -6.82 46.22
CA SER A 37 -37.83 -6.55 47.53
C SER A 37 -37.37 -5.21 48.11
N THR A 38 -38.19 -4.58 48.95
CA THR A 38 -37.84 -3.32 49.65
C THR A 38 -36.55 -3.47 50.46
N LYS A 39 -36.33 -4.62 51.10
CA LYS A 39 -35.10 -4.91 51.86
C LYS A 39 -33.89 -4.98 50.95
N ALA A 40 -33.98 -5.69 49.82
CA ALA A 40 -32.88 -5.77 48.85
C ALA A 40 -32.53 -4.39 48.25
N ALA A 41 -33.54 -3.58 47.91
CA ALA A 41 -33.33 -2.21 47.44
C ALA A 41 -32.70 -1.31 48.52
N SER A 42 -33.14 -1.44 49.79
CA SER A 42 -32.61 -0.68 50.92
C SER A 42 -31.16 -1.07 51.25
N ASP A 43 -30.86 -2.36 51.35
CA ASP A 43 -29.52 -2.86 51.66
C ASP A 43 -28.54 -2.51 50.52
N TRP A 44 -28.98 -2.59 49.27
CA TRP A 44 -28.17 -2.18 48.12
C TRP A 44 -27.93 -0.67 48.11
N LEU A 45 -28.95 0.17 48.39
CA LEU A 45 -28.75 1.61 48.52
C LEU A 45 -27.85 1.97 49.70
N ALA A 46 -27.98 1.30 50.84
CA ALA A 46 -27.10 1.54 51.98
C ALA A 46 -25.63 1.22 51.66
N ALA A 47 -25.38 0.18 50.84
CA ALA A 47 -24.04 -0.23 50.44
C ALA A 47 -23.45 0.57 49.27
N ASN A 48 -24.28 1.10 48.36
CA ASN A 48 -23.83 1.70 47.09
C ASN A 48 -24.17 3.18 46.96
N ARG A 49 -24.94 3.77 47.88
CA ARG A 49 -25.14 5.21 47.92
C ARG A 49 -23.79 5.84 48.25
N PRO A 50 -23.30 6.80 47.45
CA PRO A 50 -22.12 7.57 47.83
C PRO A 50 -22.36 8.11 49.23
N SER A 51 -21.43 7.90 50.17
CA SER A 51 -21.50 8.45 51.52
C SER A 51 -21.70 9.96 51.41
N ARG A 52 -22.96 10.41 51.46
CA ARG A 52 -23.31 11.82 51.50
C ARG A 52 -23.12 12.24 52.94
N GLU A 53 -21.88 12.29 53.38
CA GLU A 53 -21.51 12.93 54.63
C GLU A 53 -21.93 14.39 54.49
N THR A 54 -23.05 14.71 55.12
CA THR A 54 -23.42 16.09 55.36
C THR A 54 -22.61 16.48 56.59
N PRO A 55 -21.60 17.35 56.46
CA PRO A 55 -20.87 17.82 57.61
C PRO A 55 -21.86 18.42 58.60
N PRO A 56 -21.72 18.17 59.91
CA PRO A 56 -22.63 18.72 60.92
C PRO A 56 -22.60 20.25 60.80
N ALA A 57 -23.78 20.89 60.95
CA ALA A 57 -23.84 22.33 61.00
C ALA A 57 -22.94 22.84 62.14
N PRO A 58 -22.22 23.96 61.97
CA PRO A 58 -21.46 24.56 63.06
C PRO A 58 -22.42 24.96 64.18
N THR A 59 -22.47 24.16 65.25
CA THR A 59 -23.45 24.31 66.34
C THR A 59 -23.04 25.34 67.38
N GLU A 60 -21.83 25.90 67.30
CA GLU A 60 -21.28 26.72 68.39
C GLU A 60 -21.86 28.13 68.51
N VAL A 61 -22.71 28.63 67.58
CA VAL A 61 -23.12 30.05 67.66
C VAL A 61 -24.61 30.38 67.39
N PHE A 62 -25.45 29.59 66.69
CA PHE A 62 -26.79 30.12 66.31
C PHE A 62 -27.93 29.09 66.17
N SER A 63 -29.16 29.55 66.43
CA SER A 63 -30.45 28.82 66.44
C SER A 63 -30.88 28.28 65.07
N GLY A 64 -31.96 27.48 65.02
CA GLY A 64 -32.45 26.68 63.87
C GLY A 64 -32.67 27.36 62.50
N MET A 65 -32.37 28.65 62.35
CA MET A 65 -32.17 29.32 61.06
C MET A 65 -30.82 28.97 60.42
N VAL A 66 -29.82 28.53 61.20
CA VAL A 66 -28.53 28.07 60.66
C VAL A 66 -28.63 26.72 59.98
N ASP A 67 -29.52 25.82 60.41
CA ASP A 67 -29.72 24.53 59.75
C ASP A 67 -30.24 24.69 58.31
N THR A 68 -31.11 25.67 58.06
CA THR A 68 -31.64 25.95 56.72
C THR A 68 -30.59 26.60 55.83
N LEU A 69 -29.81 27.56 56.34
CA LEU A 69 -28.72 28.19 55.61
C LEU A 69 -27.56 27.21 55.34
N TRP A 70 -27.23 26.34 56.28
CA TRP A 70 -26.22 25.29 56.12
C TRP A 70 -26.66 24.26 55.07
N SER A 71 -27.92 23.85 55.10
CA SER A 71 -28.49 22.95 54.10
C SER A 71 -28.46 23.59 52.71
N ALA A 72 -28.81 24.87 52.59
CA ALA A 72 -28.75 25.61 51.34
C ALA A 72 -27.31 25.75 50.82
N ALA A 73 -26.35 26.08 51.70
CA ALA A 73 -24.94 26.18 51.33
C ALA A 73 -24.37 24.82 50.86
N LEU A 74 -24.76 23.73 51.51
CA LEU A 74 -24.33 22.39 51.11
C LEU A 74 -24.97 21.93 49.80
N ILE A 75 -26.21 22.33 49.52
CA ILE A 75 -26.84 22.11 48.21
C ILE A 75 -26.08 22.89 47.15
N ALA A 76 -25.84 24.18 47.36
CA ALA A 76 -25.10 25.03 46.42
C ALA A 76 -23.69 24.50 46.12
N ALA A 77 -22.94 24.08 47.15
CA ALA A 77 -21.61 23.50 46.96
C ALA A 77 -21.64 22.17 46.18
N ARG A 78 -22.71 21.39 46.32
CA ARG A 78 -22.89 20.14 45.55
C ARG A 78 -23.30 20.40 44.12
N ASP A 79 -24.13 21.40 43.88
CA ASP A 79 -24.52 21.81 42.54
C ASP A 79 -23.28 22.34 41.79
N GLU A 80 -22.44 23.15 42.44
CA GLU A 80 -21.16 23.62 41.87
C GLU A 80 -20.20 22.45 41.53
N ASP A 81 -20.06 21.47 42.42
CA ASP A 81 -19.25 20.27 42.18
C ASP A 81 -19.83 19.39 41.06
N ALA A 82 -21.16 19.29 40.95
CA ALA A 82 -21.82 18.59 39.86
C ALA A 82 -21.59 19.30 38.51
N ASP A 83 -21.71 20.63 38.47
CA ASP A 83 -21.46 21.44 37.29
C ASP A 83 -20.00 21.34 36.84
N ALA A 84 -19.04 21.40 37.78
CA ALA A 84 -17.62 21.22 37.47
C ALA A 84 -17.33 19.85 36.82
N ARG A 85 -17.87 18.77 37.39
CA ARG A 85 -17.73 17.41 36.80
C ARG A 85 -18.42 17.27 35.45
N ASN A 86 -19.57 17.90 35.27
CA ASN A 86 -20.28 17.89 33.99
C ASN A 86 -19.48 18.61 32.91
N THR A 87 -18.85 19.75 33.23
CA THR A 87 -17.93 20.47 32.33
C THR A 87 -16.72 19.61 32.00
N GLU A 88 -16.04 19.03 32.99
CA GLU A 88 -14.88 18.15 32.76
C GLU A 88 -15.25 16.96 31.86
N ARG A 89 -16.40 16.32 32.12
CA ARG A 89 -16.90 15.24 31.28
C ARG A 89 -17.19 15.70 29.85
N ALA A 90 -17.76 16.89 29.67
CA ALA A 90 -18.03 17.43 28.35
C ALA A 90 -16.74 17.69 27.56
N GLU A 91 -15.71 18.23 28.23
CA GLU A 91 -14.39 18.45 27.64
C GLU A 91 -13.71 17.13 27.26
N LEU A 92 -13.75 16.13 28.14
CA LEU A 92 -13.20 14.80 27.84
C LEU A 92 -13.91 14.12 26.66
N LEU A 93 -15.24 14.21 26.58
CA LEU A 93 -16.00 13.67 25.46
C LEU A 93 -15.71 14.41 24.15
N ALA A 94 -15.46 15.72 24.21
CA ALA A 94 -15.05 16.49 23.04
C ALA A 94 -13.65 16.08 22.57
N ALA A 95 -12.71 15.90 23.51
CA ALA A 95 -11.35 15.44 23.22
C ALA A 95 -11.34 14.00 22.66
N GLU A 96 -12.16 13.10 23.21
CA GLU A 96 -12.32 11.74 22.70
C GLU A 96 -12.84 11.73 21.26
N ARG A 97 -13.86 12.55 20.95
CA ARG A 97 -14.38 12.68 19.58
C ARG A 97 -13.32 13.20 18.61
N ALA A 98 -12.59 14.24 18.98
CA ALA A 98 -11.51 14.77 18.16
C ALA A 98 -10.41 13.73 17.90
N ALA A 99 -10.02 12.96 18.93
CA ALA A 99 -9.05 11.89 18.78
C ALA A 99 -9.54 10.75 17.88
N LEU A 100 -10.85 10.43 17.89
CA LEU A 100 -11.45 9.46 16.98
C LEU A 100 -11.47 9.99 15.54
N ASP A 101 -11.85 11.25 15.33
CA ASP A 101 -11.84 11.89 14.00
C ASP A 101 -10.42 11.94 13.40
N ASP A 102 -9.41 12.24 14.23
CA ASP A 102 -8.00 12.21 13.83
C ASP A 102 -7.54 10.79 13.47
N ALA A 103 -7.96 9.77 14.23
CA ALA A 103 -7.64 8.37 13.96
C ALA A 103 -8.27 7.87 12.65
N ASP A 104 -9.52 8.26 12.37
CA ASP A 104 -10.20 7.92 11.12
C ASP A 104 -9.53 8.60 9.91
N THR A 105 -9.13 9.86 10.07
CA THR A 105 -8.35 10.59 9.06
C THR A 105 -7.02 9.91 8.79
N ALA A 106 -6.25 9.60 9.83
CA ALA A 106 -4.96 8.92 9.69
C ALA A 106 -5.09 7.54 9.05
N THR A 107 -6.16 6.80 9.36
CA THR A 107 -6.46 5.50 8.75
C THR A 107 -6.73 5.66 7.25
N THR A 108 -7.55 6.64 6.88
CA THR A 108 -7.85 6.94 5.47
C THR A 108 -6.58 7.33 4.70
N GLU A 109 -5.72 8.18 5.28
CA GLU A 109 -4.46 8.59 4.66
C GLU A 109 -3.49 7.42 4.48
N ARG A 110 -3.38 6.56 5.50
CA ARG A 110 -2.57 5.34 5.45
C ARG A 110 -3.04 4.41 4.34
N ASP A 111 -4.34 4.16 4.24
CA ASP A 111 -4.90 3.25 3.25
C ASP A 111 -4.72 3.81 1.83
N ALA A 112 -4.88 5.13 1.65
CA ALA A 112 -4.56 5.80 0.40
C ALA A 112 -3.06 5.73 0.05
N ALA A 113 -2.17 5.84 1.04
CA ALA A 113 -0.73 5.68 0.84
C ALA A 113 -0.35 4.25 0.46
N ALA A 114 -0.97 3.25 1.09
CA ALA A 114 -0.77 1.84 0.76
C ALA A 114 -1.21 1.54 -0.69
N ALA A 115 -2.39 2.01 -1.10
CA ALA A 115 -2.87 1.85 -2.47
C ALA A 115 -1.92 2.50 -3.51
N ARG A 116 -1.35 3.67 -3.20
CA ARG A 116 -0.33 4.31 -4.06
C ARG A 116 0.96 3.49 -4.13
N ALA A 117 1.39 2.90 -3.02
CA ALA A 117 2.58 2.05 -2.97
C ALA A 117 2.38 0.79 -3.82
N ASP A 118 1.25 0.10 -3.65
CA ASP A 118 0.89 -1.10 -4.44
C ASP A 118 0.87 -0.77 -5.95
N HIS A 119 0.28 0.37 -6.32
CA HIS A 119 0.26 0.82 -7.70
C HIS A 119 1.68 1.08 -8.25
N ALA A 120 2.52 1.80 -7.50
CA ALA A 120 3.89 2.07 -7.90
C ALA A 120 4.73 0.78 -8.03
N GLU A 121 4.52 -0.20 -7.16
CA GLU A 121 5.18 -1.52 -7.25
C GLU A 121 4.76 -2.27 -8.52
N ALA A 122 3.47 -2.24 -8.86
CA ALA A 122 2.96 -2.83 -10.10
C ALA A 122 3.52 -2.15 -11.36
N GLU A 123 3.64 -0.81 -11.36
CA GLU A 123 4.28 -0.06 -12.44
C GLU A 123 5.76 -0.43 -12.58
N VAL A 124 6.50 -0.51 -11.46
CA VAL A 124 7.91 -0.92 -11.47
C VAL A 124 8.08 -2.33 -12.01
N ALA A 125 7.21 -3.27 -11.63
CA ALA A 125 7.23 -4.63 -12.17
C ALA A 125 6.98 -4.65 -13.69
N THR A 126 6.02 -3.84 -14.16
CA THR A 126 5.70 -3.69 -15.59
C THR A 126 6.88 -3.11 -16.37
N LEU A 127 7.49 -2.03 -15.87
CA LEU A 127 8.64 -1.39 -16.50
C LEU A 127 9.85 -2.33 -16.54
N ARG A 128 10.10 -3.12 -15.48
CA ARG A 128 11.15 -4.14 -15.48
C ARG A 128 10.92 -5.19 -16.57
N ALA A 129 9.70 -5.71 -16.68
CA ALA A 129 9.35 -6.66 -17.73
C ALA A 129 9.54 -6.09 -19.14
N GLN A 130 9.16 -4.82 -19.35
CA GLN A 130 9.38 -4.12 -20.63
C GLN A 130 10.87 -3.95 -20.95
N VAL A 131 11.70 -3.57 -19.97
CA VAL A 131 13.15 -3.44 -20.14
C VAL A 131 13.78 -4.78 -20.51
N ASP A 132 13.38 -5.87 -19.83
CA ASP A 132 13.90 -7.20 -20.13
C ASP A 132 13.46 -7.70 -21.50
N ASP A 133 12.25 -7.33 -21.94
CA ASP A 133 11.79 -7.62 -23.31
C ASP A 133 12.58 -6.85 -24.36
N LEU A 134 12.77 -5.56 -24.18
CA LEU A 134 13.58 -4.72 -25.07
C LEU A 134 15.03 -5.19 -25.16
N ARG A 135 15.61 -5.65 -24.04
CA ARG A 135 16.95 -6.25 -24.03
C ARG A 135 16.99 -7.53 -24.87
N ARG A 136 16.02 -8.42 -24.71
CA ARG A 136 15.91 -9.64 -25.54
C ARG A 136 15.75 -9.30 -27.02
N GLN A 137 14.96 -8.29 -27.35
CA GLN A 137 14.81 -7.82 -28.74
C GLN A 137 16.14 -7.27 -29.28
N LEU A 138 16.86 -6.48 -28.50
CA LEU A 138 18.17 -5.94 -28.88
C LEU A 138 19.19 -7.06 -29.13
N ASP A 139 19.23 -8.08 -28.29
CA ASP A 139 20.14 -9.23 -28.47
C ASP A 139 19.83 -10.00 -29.76
N VAL A 140 18.55 -10.18 -30.08
CA VAL A 140 18.10 -10.80 -31.34
C VAL A 140 18.54 -9.98 -32.55
N GLU A 141 18.33 -8.66 -32.52
CA GLU A 141 18.73 -7.77 -33.61
C GLU A 141 20.25 -7.70 -33.76
N ALA A 142 21.01 -7.66 -32.66
CA ALA A 142 22.46 -7.73 -32.69
C ALA A 142 22.95 -9.04 -33.32
N GLY A 143 22.30 -10.16 -32.99
CA GLY A 143 22.57 -11.46 -33.61
C GLY A 143 22.31 -11.46 -35.11
N ARG A 144 21.17 -10.91 -35.55
CA ARG A 144 20.81 -10.77 -36.97
C ARG A 144 21.82 -9.90 -37.73
N ALA A 145 22.18 -8.75 -37.16
CA ALA A 145 23.16 -7.85 -37.76
C ALA A 145 24.53 -8.53 -37.92
N ARG A 146 24.96 -9.31 -36.93
CA ARG A 146 26.22 -10.07 -37.01
C ARG A 146 26.17 -11.15 -38.08
N ALA A 147 25.09 -11.92 -38.14
CA ALA A 147 24.91 -12.93 -39.19
C ALA A 147 24.93 -12.33 -40.59
N ALA A 148 24.28 -11.18 -40.79
CA ALA A 148 24.28 -10.46 -42.07
C ALA A 148 25.69 -9.97 -42.47
N LEU A 149 26.49 -9.52 -41.49
CA LEU A 149 27.89 -9.15 -41.74
C LEU A 149 28.74 -10.35 -42.14
N ASP A 150 28.57 -11.48 -41.47
CA ASP A 150 29.29 -12.72 -41.77
C ASP A 150 28.90 -13.25 -43.17
N GLU A 151 27.61 -13.22 -43.51
CA GLU A 151 27.10 -13.58 -44.83
C GLU A 151 27.64 -12.66 -45.93
N ALA A 152 27.66 -11.35 -45.70
CA ALA A 152 28.23 -10.38 -46.64
C ALA A 152 29.74 -10.59 -46.84
N ALA A 153 30.47 -10.96 -45.79
CA ALA A 153 31.90 -11.27 -45.90
C ALA A 153 32.12 -12.55 -46.73
N ALA A 154 31.34 -13.61 -46.48
CA ALA A 154 31.40 -14.85 -47.25
C ALA A 154 31.05 -14.62 -48.74
N ALA A 155 30.02 -13.82 -49.02
CA ALA A 155 29.63 -13.47 -50.39
C ALA A 155 30.75 -12.73 -51.14
N ARG A 156 31.44 -11.78 -50.48
CA ARG A 156 32.59 -11.08 -51.06
C ARG A 156 33.76 -12.02 -51.36
N GLN A 157 34.05 -12.97 -50.47
CA GLN A 157 35.10 -13.96 -50.69
C GLN A 157 34.76 -14.88 -51.88
N ALA A 158 33.51 -15.33 -51.98
CA ALA A 158 33.03 -16.14 -53.10
C ALA A 158 33.10 -15.37 -54.43
N ALA A 159 32.68 -14.10 -54.43
CA ALA A 159 32.80 -13.23 -55.60
C ALA A 159 34.26 -13.10 -56.04
N HIS A 160 35.18 -12.79 -55.11
CA HIS A 160 36.60 -12.67 -55.42
C HIS A 160 37.21 -13.98 -55.96
N ALA A 161 36.87 -15.12 -55.38
CA ALA A 161 37.30 -16.43 -55.89
C ALA A 161 36.79 -16.69 -57.31
N SER A 162 35.54 -16.30 -57.61
CA SER A 162 34.98 -16.42 -58.96
C SER A 162 35.68 -15.50 -59.98
N GLU A 163 36.05 -14.28 -59.57
CA GLU A 163 36.79 -13.33 -60.40
C GLU A 163 38.20 -13.86 -60.73
N LEU A 164 38.90 -14.43 -59.73
CA LEU A 164 40.20 -15.08 -59.94
C LEU A 164 40.10 -16.26 -60.90
N ALA A 165 39.10 -17.14 -60.72
CA ALA A 165 38.89 -18.29 -61.61
C ALA A 165 38.59 -17.85 -63.05
N LEU A 166 37.81 -16.78 -63.23
CA LEU A 166 37.54 -16.21 -64.56
C LEU A 166 38.81 -15.63 -65.17
N ALA A 167 39.63 -14.90 -64.40
CA ALA A 167 40.90 -14.35 -64.87
C ALA A 167 41.88 -15.44 -65.30
N GLU A 168 41.99 -16.53 -64.53
CA GLU A 168 42.80 -17.71 -64.87
C GLU A 168 42.32 -18.40 -66.15
N ALA A 169 41.00 -18.58 -66.30
CA ALA A 169 40.41 -19.15 -67.50
C ALA A 169 40.66 -18.27 -68.74
N GLN A 170 40.57 -16.94 -68.60
CA GLN A 170 40.87 -16.00 -69.68
C GLN A 170 42.36 -16.01 -70.05
N ALA A 171 43.26 -16.06 -69.07
CA ALA A 171 44.70 -16.17 -69.31
C ALA A 171 45.04 -17.47 -70.05
N THR A 172 44.44 -18.59 -69.64
CA THR A 172 44.58 -19.89 -70.30
C THR A 172 44.07 -19.86 -71.74
N ALA A 173 42.89 -19.28 -71.97
CA ALA A 173 42.33 -19.12 -73.31
C ALA A 173 43.17 -18.21 -74.22
N ARG A 174 43.81 -17.17 -73.65
CA ARG A 174 44.75 -16.32 -74.38
C ARG A 174 46.01 -17.10 -74.77
N ALA A 175 46.60 -17.84 -73.84
CA ALA A 175 47.77 -18.67 -74.11
C ALA A 175 47.50 -19.71 -75.21
N PHE A 176 46.34 -20.39 -75.19
CA PHE A 176 45.97 -21.32 -76.26
C PHE A 176 45.84 -20.64 -77.63
N ARG A 177 45.27 -19.43 -77.69
CA ARG A 177 45.18 -18.68 -78.95
C ARG A 177 46.55 -18.27 -79.48
N GLU A 178 47.46 -17.85 -78.61
CA GLU A 178 48.84 -17.52 -78.97
C GLU A 178 49.58 -18.74 -79.54
N VAL A 179 49.47 -19.92 -78.89
CA VAL A 179 50.07 -21.17 -79.39
C VAL A 179 49.52 -21.57 -80.76
N ILE A 180 48.21 -21.44 -80.98
CA ILE A 180 47.59 -21.73 -82.29
C ILE A 180 48.11 -20.75 -83.35
N ALA A 181 48.15 -19.45 -83.04
CA ALA A 181 48.65 -18.43 -83.96
C ALA A 181 50.13 -18.64 -84.32
N ASP A 182 50.97 -19.03 -83.36
CA ASP A 182 52.38 -19.34 -83.60
C ASP A 182 52.55 -20.58 -84.50
N ARG A 183 51.74 -21.62 -84.29
CA ARG A 183 51.70 -22.80 -85.16
C ARG A 183 51.25 -22.45 -86.58
N ASP A 184 50.21 -21.64 -86.72
CA ASP A 184 49.71 -21.22 -88.03
C ASP A 184 50.75 -20.36 -88.76
N LYS A 185 51.45 -19.48 -88.04
CA LYS A 185 52.57 -18.70 -88.59
C LYS A 185 53.74 -19.59 -89.01
N ALA A 186 54.11 -20.59 -88.20
CA ALA A 186 55.17 -21.54 -88.54
C ALA A 186 54.82 -22.39 -89.77
N THR A 187 53.58 -22.83 -89.90
CA THR A 187 53.13 -23.59 -91.09
C THR A 187 53.09 -22.72 -92.35
N ALA A 188 52.67 -21.46 -92.24
CA ALA A 188 52.74 -20.50 -93.35
C ALA A 188 54.19 -20.22 -93.79
N GLN A 189 55.12 -20.06 -92.85
CA GLN A 189 56.55 -19.87 -93.15
C GLN A 189 57.14 -21.10 -93.83
N ALA A 190 56.89 -22.30 -93.30
CA ALA A 190 57.37 -23.54 -93.89
C ALA A 190 56.86 -23.76 -95.33
N LYS A 191 55.62 -23.34 -95.62
CA LYS A 191 55.06 -23.36 -96.97
C LYS A 191 55.76 -22.35 -97.89
N ALA A 192 56.01 -21.13 -97.42
CA ALA A 192 56.73 -20.12 -98.19
C ALA A 192 58.18 -20.53 -98.50
N ASP A 193 58.86 -21.15 -97.53
CA ASP A 193 60.22 -21.67 -97.69
C ASP A 193 60.26 -22.83 -98.71
N ALA A 194 59.25 -23.72 -98.70
CA ALA A 194 59.12 -24.80 -99.68
C ALA A 194 58.85 -24.28 -101.10
N GLU A 195 57.99 -23.25 -101.25
CA GLU A 195 57.72 -22.61 -102.55
C GLU A 195 58.93 -21.82 -103.08
N ALA A 196 59.83 -21.35 -102.20
CA ALA A 196 61.08 -20.70 -102.59
C ALA A 196 62.18 -21.69 -103.00
N ALA A 197 62.14 -22.94 -102.52
CA ALA A 197 63.09 -23.99 -102.87
C ALA A 197 62.80 -24.70 -104.21
N ASP A 198 61.60 -24.52 -104.76
CA ASP A 198 61.13 -25.15 -106.01
C ASP A 198 61.26 -24.21 -107.25
N LYS A 199 61.96 -23.08 -107.08
CA LYS A 199 62.30 -22.10 -108.14
C LYS A 199 63.81 -22.03 -108.36
#